data_AF-A0A7C3Z1K4-F1
#
_entry.id   AF-A0A7C3Z1K4-F1
#
_cell.length_a   1.000
_cell.length_b   1.000
_cell.length_c   1.000
_cell.angle_alpha   90.00
_cell.angle_beta   90.00
_cell.angle_gamma   90.00
#
_symmetry.space_group_name_H-M   'P 1'
#
loop_
_entity.id
_entity.type
_entity.pdbx_description
1 polymer ?
#
loop_
_entity_poly.entity_id
_entity_poly.type
_entity_poly.pdbx_seq_one_letter_code
_entity_poly.pdbx_strand_id
1 'polypeptide(L)'
;MEQLTFSDLALLQHIDETTVVEKFGTVINSSFFDAANLLGTLKQKGYVEIIPQFPGPSRVVLTEKGKGILTLAKEKGAQEIEKLDEVIISLIANGFKDPKALTEKLNMRSSDVAFHLQRLVMQDYASYVFKSGRVELNVTDAGFKLAGYPPLATEEERKKESEDIEAIIEEHHPPAASGGNAPDAPVKLNRETKIKAKLEYYLKDAVKYAFILLALLLAVVAAVAYYLLFMH
;
A
#
# COMPACT_ATOMS: atom_id res chain seq x y z
N MET A 1 12.28 -16.87 -9.09
CA MET A 1 12.76 -16.44 -7.76
C MET A 1 12.23 -15.05 -7.52
N GLU A 2 11.48 -14.82 -6.45
CA GLU A 2 11.01 -13.47 -6.13
C GLU A 2 12.18 -12.55 -5.79
N GLN A 3 12.17 -11.35 -6.37
CA GLN A 3 13.24 -10.38 -6.19
C GLN A 3 13.06 -9.63 -4.87
N LEU A 4 14.18 -9.24 -4.27
CA LEU A 4 14.21 -8.37 -3.10
C LEU A 4 13.59 -7.02 -3.44
N THR A 5 12.69 -6.52 -2.60
CA THR A 5 12.10 -5.18 -2.72
C THR A 5 12.52 -4.30 -1.55
N PHE A 6 12.36 -2.98 -1.69
CA PHE A 6 12.62 -2.07 -0.58
C PHE A 6 11.71 -2.35 0.62
N SER A 7 10.45 -2.71 0.38
CA SER A 7 9.52 -3.10 1.46
C SER A 7 10.03 -4.29 2.25
N ASP A 8 10.64 -5.29 1.59
CA ASP A 8 11.26 -6.41 2.29
C ASP A 8 12.42 -5.95 3.17
N LEU A 9 13.32 -5.09 2.64
CA LEU A 9 14.44 -4.54 3.40
C LEU A 9 13.99 -3.75 4.63
N ALA A 10 13.01 -2.86 4.45
CA ALA A 10 12.43 -2.06 5.52
C ALA A 10 11.87 -2.96 6.63
N LEU A 11 11.12 -4.02 6.27
CA LEU A 11 10.58 -4.97 7.25
C LEU A 11 11.66 -5.74 7.98
N LEU A 12 12.71 -6.21 7.28
CA LEU A 12 13.80 -6.95 7.89
C LEU A 12 14.54 -6.13 8.95
N GLN A 13 14.62 -4.81 8.81
CA GLN A 13 15.25 -3.92 9.79
C GLN A 13 14.49 -3.82 11.11
N HIS A 14 13.20 -4.14 11.12
CA HIS A 14 12.36 -4.15 12.32
C HIS A 14 12.32 -5.51 13.03
N ILE A 15 13.09 -6.49 12.55
CA ILE A 15 13.17 -7.82 13.17
C ILE A 15 14.41 -7.89 14.05
N ASP A 16 14.16 -8.13 15.33
CA ASP A 16 15.16 -8.35 16.37
C ASP A 16 14.93 -9.69 17.10
N GLU A 17 15.77 -9.99 18.10
CA GLU A 17 15.70 -11.21 18.89
C GLU A 17 14.41 -11.38 19.72
N THR A 18 13.69 -10.28 19.93
CA THR A 18 12.45 -10.23 20.72
C THR A 18 11.20 -10.25 19.85
N THR A 19 11.36 -10.24 18.53
CA THR A 19 10.28 -10.11 17.58
C THR A 19 9.42 -11.38 17.57
N VAL A 20 8.12 -11.18 17.76
CA VAL A 20 7.10 -12.23 17.74
C VAL A 20 5.97 -11.86 16.79
N VAL A 21 5.36 -12.86 16.16
CA VAL A 21 4.32 -12.67 15.12
C VAL A 21 3.17 -11.79 15.63
N GLU A 22 2.76 -12.01 16.88
CA GLU A 22 1.61 -11.36 17.51
C GLU A 22 1.84 -9.87 17.78
N LYS A 23 3.09 -9.45 17.98
CA LYS A 23 3.45 -8.05 18.27
C LYS A 23 4.01 -7.31 17.06
N PHE A 24 4.40 -8.03 16.01
CA PHE A 24 5.09 -7.43 14.86
C PHE A 24 4.27 -6.30 14.21
N GLY A 25 2.94 -6.45 14.10
CA GLY A 25 2.08 -5.38 13.60
C GLY A 25 2.18 -4.08 14.39
N THR A 26 2.36 -4.15 15.72
CA THR A 26 2.57 -2.96 16.55
C THR A 26 3.92 -2.30 16.24
N VAL A 27 4.97 -3.09 16.00
CA VAL A 27 6.32 -2.58 15.68
C VAL A 27 6.31 -1.77 14.39
N ILE A 28 5.58 -2.22 13.38
CA ILE A 28 5.51 -1.57 12.06
C ILE A 28 4.25 -0.72 11.88
N ASN A 29 3.52 -0.40 12.95
CA ASN A 29 2.27 0.39 12.90
C ASN A 29 1.26 -0.11 11.83
N SER A 30 1.05 -1.42 11.78
CA SER A 30 0.17 -2.10 10.82
C SER A 30 -0.79 -3.04 11.54
N SER A 31 -1.86 -3.44 10.86
CA SER A 31 -2.78 -4.44 11.41
C SER A 31 -2.06 -5.79 11.60
N PHE A 32 -2.52 -6.60 12.56
CA PHE A 32 -1.99 -7.95 12.75
C PHE A 32 -2.08 -8.78 11.46
N PHE A 33 -3.18 -8.65 10.70
CA PHE A 33 -3.39 -9.38 9.46
C PHE A 33 -2.38 -8.97 8.37
N ASP A 34 -2.17 -7.66 8.18
CA ASP A 34 -1.19 -7.15 7.22
C ASP A 34 0.22 -7.58 7.61
N ALA A 35 0.57 -7.46 8.89
CA ALA A 35 1.86 -7.87 9.41
C ALA A 35 2.11 -9.38 9.22
N ALA A 36 1.09 -10.22 9.46
CA ALA A 36 1.18 -11.66 9.25
C ALA A 36 1.37 -12.01 7.77
N ASN A 37 0.68 -11.32 6.86
CA ASN A 37 0.86 -11.50 5.41
C ASN A 37 2.28 -11.12 4.98
N LEU A 38 2.79 -9.98 5.46
CA LEU A 38 4.15 -9.52 5.17
C LEU A 38 5.19 -10.51 5.70
N LEU A 39 5.05 -10.98 6.94
CA LEU A 39 5.91 -12.04 7.50
C LEU A 39 5.81 -13.34 6.70
N GLY A 40 4.62 -13.70 6.23
CA GLY A 40 4.39 -14.83 5.34
C GLY A 40 5.19 -14.71 4.04
N THR A 41 5.17 -13.53 3.40
CA THR A 41 5.97 -13.23 2.21
C THR A 41 7.47 -13.32 2.49
N LEU A 42 7.97 -12.74 3.58
CA LEU A 42 9.38 -12.83 3.96
C LEU A 42 9.81 -14.29 4.21
N LYS A 43 8.92 -15.11 4.81
CA LYS A 43 9.16 -16.54 5.04
C LYS A 43 9.22 -17.30 3.72
N GLN A 44 8.30 -17.05 2.78
CA GLN A 44 8.31 -17.66 1.44
C GLN A 44 9.58 -17.31 0.66
N LYS A 45 10.07 -16.07 0.79
CA LYS A 45 11.35 -15.63 0.20
C LYS A 45 12.59 -16.21 0.91
N GLY A 46 12.40 -16.84 2.07
CA GLY A 46 13.45 -17.45 2.88
C GLY A 46 14.32 -16.44 3.63
N TYR A 47 13.81 -15.22 3.90
CA TYR A 47 14.54 -14.19 4.65
C TYR A 47 14.35 -14.31 6.16
N VAL A 48 13.21 -14.87 6.57
CA VAL A 48 12.86 -15.09 7.97
C VAL A 48 12.38 -16.52 8.17
N GLU A 49 12.50 -16.99 9.40
CA GLU A 49 11.90 -18.22 9.87
C GLU A 49 10.98 -17.92 11.05
N ILE A 50 9.85 -18.62 11.11
CA ILE A 50 8.89 -18.49 12.21
C ILE A 50 8.99 -19.78 13.01
N ILE A 51 9.52 -19.65 14.23
CA ILE A 51 9.72 -20.76 15.16
C ILE A 51 8.51 -20.80 16.10
N PRO A 52 7.63 -21.82 15.99
CA PRO A 52 6.52 -21.98 16.92
C PRO A 52 7.10 -22.32 18.30
N GLN A 53 6.64 -21.62 19.34
CA GLN A 53 6.98 -21.92 20.72
C GLN A 53 5.71 -22.31 21.46
N PHE A 54 5.69 -23.50 22.07
CA PHE A 54 4.57 -23.94 22.90
C PHE A 54 5.06 -24.33 24.31
N PRO A 55 4.48 -23.75 25.38
CA PRO A 55 3.50 -22.65 25.38
C PRO A 55 4.17 -21.31 25.04
N GLY A 56 3.59 -20.48 24.17
CA GLY A 56 4.12 -19.14 23.90
C GLY A 56 3.78 -18.53 22.55
N PRO A 57 4.19 -17.26 22.33
CA PRO A 57 4.09 -16.59 21.04
C PRO A 57 5.12 -17.13 20.03
N SER A 58 4.77 -17.13 18.75
CA SER A 58 5.70 -17.59 17.71
C SER A 58 6.80 -16.57 17.47
N ARG A 59 8.06 -16.99 17.60
CA ARG A 59 9.22 -16.11 17.39
C ARG A 59 9.54 -15.98 15.91
N VAL A 60 9.87 -14.77 15.48
CA VAL A 60 10.38 -14.49 14.14
C VAL A 60 11.89 -14.30 14.23
N VAL A 61 12.65 -15.06 13.44
CA VAL A 61 14.11 -14.96 13.39
C VAL A 61 14.59 -14.72 11.97
N LEU A 62 15.67 -13.96 11.82
CA LEU A 62 16.33 -13.77 10.53
C LEU A 62 17.11 -15.04 10.14
N THR A 63 16.91 -15.52 8.92
CA THR A 63 17.75 -16.59 8.36
C THR A 63 19.13 -16.05 8.00
N GLU A 64 20.08 -16.93 7.71
CA GLU A 64 21.39 -16.52 7.19
C GLU A 64 21.29 -15.68 5.91
N LYS A 65 20.32 -16.00 5.05
CA LYS A 65 20.00 -15.21 3.85
C LYS A 65 19.49 -13.82 4.22
N GLY A 66 18.56 -13.71 5.18
CA GLY A 66 18.04 -12.42 5.65
C GLY A 66 19.11 -11.54 6.29
N LYS A 67 19.96 -12.12 7.15
CA LYS A 67 21.12 -11.43 7.74
C LYS A 67 22.09 -10.94 6.67
N GLY A 68 22.44 -11.80 5.70
CA GLY A 68 23.34 -11.44 4.61
C GLY A 68 22.82 -10.27 3.76
N ILE A 69 21.50 -10.22 3.52
CA ILE A 69 20.87 -9.09 2.84
C ILE A 69 20.99 -7.80 3.65
N LEU A 70 20.74 -7.85 4.97
CA LEU A 70 20.89 -6.67 5.84
C LEU A 70 22.35 -6.18 5.92
N THR A 71 23.31 -7.10 5.96
CA THR A 71 24.74 -6.75 5.92
C THR A 71 25.08 -6.06 4.60
N LEU A 72 24.71 -6.66 3.46
CA LEU A 72 24.93 -6.06 2.15
C LEU A 72 24.23 -4.71 1.99
N ALA A 73 23.02 -4.57 2.55
CA ALA A 73 22.27 -3.32 2.55
C ALA A 73 22.98 -2.22 3.36
N LYS A 74 23.59 -2.57 4.51
CA LYS A 74 24.42 -1.65 5.29
C LYS A 74 25.69 -1.25 4.56
N GLU A 75 26.38 -2.21 3.94
CA GLU A 75 27.59 -1.95 3.16
C GLU A 75 27.32 -1.01 1.97
N LYS A 76 26.28 -1.31 1.19
CA LYS A 76 25.86 -0.46 0.05
C LYS A 76 25.29 0.89 0.49
N GLY A 77 24.64 0.93 1.64
CA GLY A 77 24.07 2.15 2.20
C GLY A 77 25.12 3.15 2.71
N ALA A 78 26.32 2.67 3.03
CA ALA A 78 27.45 3.49 3.45
C ALA A 78 28.26 4.08 2.27
N GLN A 79 27.97 3.69 1.03
CA GLN A 79 28.64 4.22 -0.16
C GLN A 79 28.19 5.66 -0.47
N GLU A 80 29.03 6.40 -1.18
CA GLU A 80 28.69 7.76 -1.59
C GLU A 80 27.44 7.80 -2.49
N ILE A 81 26.74 8.94 -2.46
CA ILE A 81 25.59 9.20 -3.31
C ILE A 81 26.01 9.21 -4.78
N GLU A 82 25.29 8.45 -5.59
CA GLU A 82 25.48 8.36 -7.03
C GLU A 82 24.42 9.18 -7.77
N LYS A 83 24.66 9.43 -9.06
CA LYS A 83 23.69 10.11 -9.94
C LYS A 83 22.32 9.44 -9.97
N LEU A 84 22.28 8.11 -9.81
CA LEU A 84 21.01 7.39 -9.77
C LEU A 84 20.22 7.70 -8.49
N ASP A 85 20.91 7.88 -7.36
CA ASP A 85 20.27 8.28 -6.10
C ASP A 85 19.65 9.68 -6.23
N GLU A 86 20.34 10.61 -6.91
CA GLU A 86 19.81 11.95 -7.22
C GLU A 86 18.54 11.89 -8.08
N VAL A 87 18.50 11.00 -9.07
CA VAL A 87 17.30 10.77 -9.89
C VAL A 87 16.17 10.19 -9.05
N ILE A 88 16.46 9.20 -8.20
CA ILE A 88 15.47 8.57 -7.33
C ILE A 88 14.89 9.60 -6.36
N ILE A 89 15.72 10.41 -5.69
CA ILE A 89 15.23 11.40 -4.74
C ILE A 89 14.40 12.49 -5.44
N SER A 90 14.78 12.89 -6.65
CA SER A 90 13.98 13.81 -7.48
C SER A 90 12.61 13.22 -7.82
N LEU A 91 12.53 11.93 -8.16
CA LEU A 91 11.25 11.27 -8.39
C LEU A 91 10.38 11.21 -7.12
N ILE A 92 10.97 10.92 -5.96
CA ILE A 92 10.23 10.92 -4.68
C ILE A 92 9.72 12.34 -4.39
N ALA A 93 10.55 13.37 -4.60
CA ALA A 93 10.17 14.77 -4.43
C ALA A 93 9.02 15.19 -5.36
N ASN A 94 8.95 14.62 -6.57
CA ASN A 94 7.88 14.80 -7.54
C ASN A 94 6.63 13.92 -7.27
N GLY A 95 6.55 13.24 -6.12
CA GLY A 95 5.36 12.51 -5.68
C GLY A 95 5.38 11.00 -5.89
N PHE A 96 6.46 10.42 -6.44
CA PHE A 96 6.61 8.96 -6.54
C PHE A 96 7.01 8.35 -5.19
N LYS A 97 6.03 8.23 -4.28
CA LYS A 97 6.27 7.77 -2.90
C LYS A 97 6.24 6.25 -2.71
N ASP A 98 5.67 5.51 -3.66
CA ASP A 98 5.62 4.03 -3.60
C ASP A 98 6.89 3.44 -4.21
N PRO A 99 7.69 2.65 -3.46
CA PRO A 99 8.87 1.96 -3.98
C PRO A 99 8.59 1.08 -5.20
N LYS A 100 7.41 0.47 -5.28
CA LYS A 100 7.02 -0.35 -6.43
C LYS A 100 6.83 0.51 -7.67
N ALA A 101 6.11 1.63 -7.53
CA ALA A 101 5.91 2.59 -8.62
C ALA A 101 7.24 3.20 -9.10
N LEU A 102 8.17 3.48 -8.18
CA LEU A 102 9.53 3.93 -8.54
C LEU A 102 10.27 2.89 -9.39
N THR A 103 10.20 1.61 -8.99
CA THR A 103 10.85 0.51 -9.72
C THR A 103 10.31 0.40 -11.14
N GLU A 104 8.98 0.48 -11.30
CA GLU A 104 8.31 0.45 -12.60
C GLU A 104 8.69 1.67 -13.45
N LYS A 105 8.73 2.87 -12.85
CA LYS A 105 9.09 4.12 -13.53
C LYS A 105 10.53 4.13 -14.03
N LEU A 106 11.46 3.59 -13.25
CA LEU A 106 12.89 3.53 -13.58
C LEU A 106 13.23 2.38 -14.53
N ASN A 107 12.33 1.41 -14.71
CA ASN A 107 12.56 0.19 -15.46
C ASN A 107 13.85 -0.55 -14.99
N MET A 108 14.01 -0.65 -13.67
CA MET A 108 15.17 -1.28 -13.03
C MET A 108 14.75 -2.52 -12.24
N ARG A 109 15.73 -3.35 -11.87
CA ARG A 109 15.46 -4.49 -10.96
C ARG A 109 15.10 -3.96 -9.58
N SER A 110 14.13 -4.60 -8.93
CA SER A 110 13.66 -4.16 -7.61
C SER A 110 14.75 -4.22 -6.55
N SER A 111 15.69 -5.16 -6.68
CA SER A 111 16.84 -5.29 -5.77
C SER A 111 17.75 -4.08 -5.82
N ASP A 112 18.00 -3.55 -7.02
CA ASP A 112 18.93 -2.45 -7.22
C ASP A 112 18.32 -1.16 -6.66
N VAL A 113 17.05 -0.89 -7.01
CA VAL A 113 16.28 0.22 -6.45
C VAL A 113 16.19 0.12 -4.93
N ALA A 114 16.01 -1.08 -4.38
CA ALA A 114 15.96 -1.29 -2.93
C ALA A 114 17.27 -0.87 -2.23
N PHE A 115 18.43 -1.16 -2.81
CA PHE A 115 19.71 -0.74 -2.23
C PHE A 115 19.97 0.77 -2.35
N HIS A 116 19.58 1.39 -3.47
CA HIS A 116 19.66 2.84 -3.63
C HIS A 116 18.73 3.58 -2.65
N LEU A 117 17.50 3.11 -2.50
CA LEU A 117 16.57 3.63 -1.49
C LEU A 117 17.12 3.44 -0.08
N GLN A 118 17.73 2.29 0.21
CA GLN A 118 18.38 2.06 1.51
C GLN A 118 19.51 3.07 1.77
N ARG A 119 20.33 3.36 0.77
CA ARG A 119 21.41 4.34 0.86
C ARG A 119 20.85 5.74 1.17
N LEU A 120 19.84 6.17 0.43
CA LEU A 120 19.16 7.45 0.65
C LEU A 120 18.57 7.55 2.06
N VAL A 121 18.02 6.45 2.59
CA VAL A 121 17.46 6.42 3.94
C VAL A 121 18.54 6.44 5.01
N MET A 122 19.62 5.66 4.85
CA MET A 122 20.71 5.61 5.83
C MET A 122 21.45 6.93 5.96
N GLN A 123 21.51 7.71 4.89
CA GLN A 123 22.18 9.01 4.85
C GLN A 123 21.23 10.19 5.08
N ASP A 124 20.02 9.92 5.57
CA ASP A 124 19.02 10.94 5.93
C ASP A 124 18.58 11.84 4.75
N TYR A 125 18.63 11.34 3.50
CA TYR A 125 18.04 12.02 2.35
C TYR A 125 16.57 11.62 2.15
N ALA A 126 16.19 10.42 2.57
CA ALA A 126 14.83 9.94 2.55
C ALA A 126 14.45 9.33 3.89
N SER A 127 13.15 9.29 4.18
CA SER A 127 12.58 8.52 5.28
C SER A 127 11.45 7.66 4.75
N TYR A 128 11.02 6.68 5.53
CA TYR A 128 9.88 5.85 5.17
C TYR A 128 8.95 5.65 6.35
N VAL A 129 7.67 5.40 6.03
CA VAL A 129 6.66 5.04 7.02
C VAL A 129 5.87 3.84 6.52
N PHE A 130 5.46 2.98 7.45
CA PHE A 130 4.49 1.94 7.16
C PHE A 130 3.08 2.50 7.30
N LYS A 131 2.28 2.34 6.25
CA LYS A 131 0.88 2.77 6.19
C LYS A 131 0.06 1.69 5.51
N SER A 132 -0.87 1.10 6.26
CA SER A 132 -1.79 0.07 5.75
C SER A 132 -1.07 -1.09 5.04
N GLY A 133 -0.02 -1.64 5.68
CA GLY A 133 0.76 -2.75 5.12
C GLY A 133 1.66 -2.40 3.92
N ARG A 134 1.81 -1.11 3.59
CA ARG A 134 2.69 -0.63 2.52
C ARG A 134 3.74 0.33 3.07
N VAL A 135 4.84 0.47 2.34
CA VAL A 135 5.90 1.44 2.64
C VAL A 135 5.67 2.69 1.79
N GLU A 136 5.56 3.85 2.43
CA GLU A 136 5.49 5.16 1.78
C GLU A 136 6.80 5.91 2.06
N LEU A 137 7.45 6.40 1.00
CA LEU A 137 8.68 7.17 1.07
C LEU A 137 8.36 8.66 1.23
N ASN A 138 9.18 9.34 2.01
CA ASN A 138 9.16 10.79 2.17
C ASN A 138 10.56 11.34 1.97
N VAL A 139 10.65 12.54 1.40
CA VAL A 139 11.90 13.28 1.26
C VAL A 139 12.18 14.06 2.54
N THR A 140 13.42 14.05 3.02
CA THR A 140 13.86 14.87 4.17
C THR A 140 14.32 16.25 3.69
N ASP A 141 14.65 17.15 4.63
CA ASP A 141 15.23 18.45 4.26
C ASP A 141 16.55 18.33 3.48
N ALA A 142 17.38 17.34 3.80
CA ALA A 142 18.62 17.08 3.07
C ALA A 142 18.32 16.52 1.67
N GLY A 143 17.38 15.59 1.56
CA GLY A 143 16.93 15.03 0.27
C GLY A 143 16.33 16.08 -0.64
N PHE A 144 15.58 17.02 -0.09
CA PHE A 144 14.94 18.07 -0.86
C PHE A 144 15.97 19.04 -1.46
N LYS A 145 17.05 19.33 -0.73
CA LYS A 145 18.18 20.12 -1.25
C LYS A 145 18.94 19.36 -2.35
N LEU A 146 19.11 18.05 -2.18
CA LEU A 146 19.79 17.18 -3.14
C LEU A 146 19.00 17.03 -4.44
N ALA A 147 17.68 16.89 -4.37
CA ALA A 147 16.80 16.76 -5.53
C ALA A 147 16.81 18.00 -6.46
N GLY A 148 17.37 19.13 -5.97
CA GLY A 148 17.08 20.45 -6.50
C GLY A 148 15.64 20.84 -6.15
N TYR A 149 15.39 22.13 -5.96
CA TYR A 149 14.03 22.61 -5.71
C TYR A 149 13.14 22.15 -6.87
N PRO A 150 12.24 21.17 -6.68
CA PRO A 150 11.36 20.76 -7.75
C PRO A 150 10.54 21.99 -8.16
N PRO A 151 10.37 22.26 -9.47
CA PRO A 151 9.52 23.34 -9.89
C PRO A 151 8.16 23.13 -9.24
N LEU A 152 7.70 24.12 -8.46
CA LEU A 152 6.34 24.10 -7.92
C LEU A 152 5.42 23.87 -9.12
N ALA A 153 4.63 22.78 -9.08
CA ALA A 153 3.70 22.43 -10.15
C ALA A 153 2.99 23.69 -10.64
N THR A 154 3.20 24.01 -11.92
CA THR A 154 2.69 25.20 -12.58
C THR A 154 1.16 25.22 -12.47
N GLU A 155 0.57 26.42 -12.43
CA GLU A 155 -0.89 26.59 -12.35
C GLU A 155 -1.66 25.79 -13.43
N GLU A 156 -1.03 25.49 -14.57
CA GLU A 156 -1.60 24.68 -15.65
C GLU A 156 -1.78 23.20 -15.28
N GLU A 157 -0.88 22.60 -14.49
CA GLU A 157 -1.02 21.21 -14.04
C GLU A 157 -2.09 21.08 -12.94
N ARG A 158 -2.19 22.09 -12.07
CA ARG A 158 -3.28 22.16 -11.07
C ARG A 158 -4.63 22.40 -11.72
N LYS A 159 -4.67 23.16 -12.83
CA LYS A 159 -5.90 23.37 -13.61
C LYS A 159 -6.41 22.11 -14.28
N LYS A 160 -5.52 21.28 -14.85
CA LYS A 160 -5.91 19.98 -15.41
C LYS A 160 -6.50 19.02 -14.37
N GLU A 161 -5.93 18.98 -13.16
CA GLU A 161 -6.47 18.15 -12.08
C GLU A 161 -7.84 18.66 -11.59
N SER A 162 -8.10 19.98 -11.63
CA SER A 162 -9.43 20.53 -11.35
C SER A 162 -10.43 20.35 -12.49
N GLU A 163 -10.00 20.45 -13.75
CA GLU A 163 -10.86 20.23 -14.94
C GLU A 163 -11.28 18.75 -15.07
N ASP A 164 -10.39 17.81 -14.73
CA ASP A 164 -10.73 16.39 -14.68
C ASP A 164 -11.75 16.07 -13.56
N ILE A 165 -11.71 16.81 -12.44
CA ILE A 165 -12.72 16.70 -11.38
C ILE A 165 -14.06 17.34 -11.80
N GLU A 166 -14.05 18.44 -12.55
CA GLU A 166 -15.25 19.09 -13.10
C GLU A 166 -15.93 18.25 -14.20
N ALA A 167 -15.16 17.63 -15.09
CA ALA A 167 -15.68 16.76 -16.15
C ALA A 167 -16.42 15.53 -15.59
N ILE A 168 -15.99 15.00 -14.44
CA ILE A 168 -16.68 13.90 -13.74
C ILE A 168 -18.00 14.36 -13.10
N ILE A 169 -18.12 15.63 -12.75
CA ILE A 169 -19.35 16.21 -12.18
C ILE A 169 -20.36 16.53 -13.29
N GLU A 170 -19.91 16.92 -14.48
CA GLU A 170 -20.78 17.33 -15.58
C GLU A 170 -21.47 16.14 -16.29
N GLU A 171 -20.90 14.94 -16.25
CA GLU A 171 -21.49 13.74 -16.88
C GLU A 171 -22.68 13.11 -16.10
N HIS A 172 -23.09 13.68 -14.95
CA HIS A 172 -24.15 13.15 -14.08
C HIS A 172 -25.29 14.12 -13.77
N HIS A 173 -25.53 15.13 -14.60
CA HIS A 173 -26.71 15.99 -14.48
C HIS A 173 -27.68 15.87 -15.67
N PRO A 174 -28.93 15.42 -15.47
CA PRO A 174 -29.96 15.51 -16.49
C PRO A 174 -30.36 16.98 -16.72
N PRO A 175 -30.82 17.37 -17.93
CA PRO A 175 -31.03 18.76 -18.26
C PRO A 175 -32.26 19.31 -17.55
N ALA A 176 -32.09 20.39 -16.78
CA ALA A 176 -33.19 21.18 -16.26
C ALA A 176 -33.03 22.66 -16.64
N ALA A 177 -33.97 23.09 -17.50
CA ALA A 177 -34.52 24.42 -17.70
C ALA A 177 -33.78 25.67 -17.17
N SER A 178 -33.39 26.49 -18.16
CA SER A 178 -33.40 27.97 -18.19
C SER A 178 -34.14 28.69 -17.05
N GLY A 179 -33.43 29.62 -16.38
CA GLY A 179 -34.06 30.74 -15.67
C GLY A 179 -33.22 31.43 -14.57
N GLY A 180 -32.40 32.42 -14.95
CA GLY A 180 -32.27 33.72 -14.25
C GLY A 180 -31.67 33.86 -12.84
N ASN A 181 -30.58 34.65 -12.80
CA ASN A 181 -30.08 35.54 -11.72
C ASN A 181 -29.39 34.96 -10.46
N ALA A 182 -28.11 35.30 -10.33
CA ALA A 182 -27.30 35.34 -9.10
C ALA A 182 -27.78 36.47 -8.14
N PRO A 183 -27.36 36.57 -6.84
CA PRO A 183 -26.15 35.99 -6.21
C PRO A 183 -26.28 35.42 -4.76
N ASP A 184 -25.21 34.76 -4.31
CA ASP A 184 -24.74 34.46 -2.94
C ASP A 184 -25.64 33.74 -1.90
N ALA A 185 -25.34 32.45 -1.67
CA ALA A 185 -25.23 31.81 -0.34
C ALA A 185 -24.70 30.36 -0.48
N PRO A 186 -23.88 29.85 0.46
CA PRO A 186 -23.41 28.47 0.42
C PRO A 186 -24.58 27.53 0.69
N VAL A 187 -24.98 26.78 -0.34
CA VAL A 187 -26.01 25.74 -0.25
C VAL A 187 -25.54 24.71 0.78
N LYS A 188 -26.20 24.67 1.94
CA LYS A 188 -26.10 23.57 2.90
C LYS A 188 -26.54 22.31 2.17
N LEU A 189 -25.58 21.55 1.63
CA LEU A 189 -25.84 20.26 1.01
C LEU A 189 -26.48 19.34 2.05
N ASN A 190 -27.74 19.02 1.80
CA ASN A 190 -28.61 18.27 2.68
C ASN A 190 -28.02 16.87 2.92
N ARG A 191 -27.62 16.56 4.17
CA ARG A 191 -26.97 15.29 4.56
C ARG A 191 -27.74 14.04 4.09
N GLU A 192 -29.05 14.17 3.90
CA GLU A 192 -29.94 13.08 3.53
C GLU A 192 -29.71 12.55 2.10
N THR A 193 -29.30 13.38 1.15
CA THR A 193 -29.06 12.93 -0.24
C THR A 193 -27.77 12.13 -0.38
N LYS A 194 -26.72 12.47 0.39
CA LYS A 194 -25.46 11.69 0.45
C LYS A 194 -25.64 10.32 1.11
N ILE A 195 -26.56 10.18 2.06
CA ILE A 195 -26.83 8.90 2.73
C ILE A 195 -27.60 7.97 1.79
N LYS A 196 -28.60 8.47 1.06
CA LYS A 196 -29.37 7.65 0.11
C LYS A 196 -28.51 7.08 -1.03
N ALA A 197 -27.61 7.89 -1.60
CA ALA A 197 -26.72 7.44 -2.67
C ALA A 197 -25.73 6.35 -2.21
N LYS A 198 -25.18 6.46 -0.99
CA LYS A 198 -24.35 5.40 -0.42
C LYS A 198 -25.14 4.12 -0.11
N LEU A 199 -26.38 4.25 0.37
CA LEU A 199 -27.22 3.09 0.69
C LEU A 199 -27.58 2.28 -0.55
N GLU A 200 -27.93 2.95 -1.66
CA GLU A 200 -28.20 2.27 -2.94
C GLU A 200 -26.99 1.51 -3.49
N TYR A 201 -25.78 2.06 -3.34
CA TYR A 201 -24.56 1.40 -3.76
C TYR A 201 -24.33 0.07 -3.02
N TYR A 202 -24.50 0.07 -1.69
CA TYR A 202 -24.32 -1.15 -0.89
C TYR A 202 -25.44 -2.18 -1.09
N LEU A 203 -26.69 -1.75 -1.31
CA LEU A 203 -27.79 -2.70 -1.57
C LEU A 203 -27.62 -3.44 -2.89
N LYS A 204 -27.12 -2.78 -3.94
CA LYS A 204 -27.03 -3.39 -5.28
C LYS A 204 -26.01 -4.54 -5.33
N ASP A 205 -24.89 -4.42 -4.61
CA ASP A 205 -23.91 -5.50 -4.52
C ASP A 205 -24.29 -6.55 -3.47
N ALA A 206 -24.90 -6.17 -2.35
CA ALA A 206 -25.37 -7.13 -1.34
C ALA A 206 -26.42 -8.12 -1.89
N VAL A 207 -27.31 -7.67 -2.78
CA VAL A 207 -28.30 -8.56 -3.42
C VAL A 207 -27.62 -9.64 -4.26
N LYS A 208 -26.54 -9.33 -5.00
CA LYS A 208 -25.81 -10.32 -5.79
C LYS A 208 -25.19 -11.40 -4.91
N TYR A 209 -24.55 -11.01 -3.81
CA TYR A 209 -23.95 -11.97 -2.88
C TYR A 209 -25.01 -12.80 -2.13
N ALA A 210 -26.17 -12.22 -1.82
CA ALA A 210 -27.28 -12.94 -1.22
C ALA A 210 -27.83 -14.05 -2.13
N PHE A 211 -27.93 -13.80 -3.45
CA PHE A 211 -28.33 -14.85 -4.41
C PHE A 211 -27.31 -15.98 -4.52
N ILE A 212 -26.01 -15.66 -4.48
CA ILE A 212 -24.94 -16.67 -4.50
C ILE A 212 -24.99 -17.54 -3.24
N LEU A 213 -25.15 -16.92 -2.06
CA LEU A 213 -25.29 -17.63 -0.79
C LEU A 213 -26.53 -18.53 -0.75
N LEU A 214 -27.67 -18.06 -1.27
CA LEU A 214 -28.90 -18.84 -1.35
C LEU A 214 -28.74 -20.06 -2.28
N ALA A 215 -28.08 -19.89 -3.42
CA ALA A 215 -27.81 -20.99 -4.35
C ALA A 215 -26.89 -22.05 -3.74
N LEU A 216 -25.86 -21.63 -3.00
CA LEU A 216 -24.96 -22.53 -2.27
C LEU A 216 -25.72 -23.32 -1.19
N LEU A 217 -26.60 -22.66 -0.44
CA LEU A 217 -27.39 -23.31 0.60
C LEU A 217 -28.36 -24.34 0.00
N LEU A 218 -29.02 -24.02 -1.10
CA LEU A 218 -29.88 -24.97 -1.82
C LEU A 218 -29.09 -26.17 -2.36
N ALA A 219 -27.88 -25.97 -2.87
CA ALA A 219 -27.02 -27.06 -3.32
C ALA A 219 -26.63 -28.01 -2.17
N VAL A 220 -26.33 -27.48 -0.98
CA VAL A 220 -26.04 -28.28 0.21
C VAL A 220 -27.27 -29.08 0.64
N VAL A 221 -28.45 -28.46 0.69
CA VAL A 221 -29.70 -29.15 1.07
C VAL A 221 -30.02 -30.28 0.07
N ALA A 222 -29.86 -30.03 -1.24
CA ALA A 222 -30.07 -31.04 -2.27
C ALA A 222 -29.08 -32.20 -2.15
N ALA A 223 -27.80 -31.93 -1.86
CA ALA A 223 -26.79 -32.95 -1.66
C ALA A 223 -27.09 -33.84 -0.43
N VAL A 224 -27.54 -33.22 0.67
CA VAL A 224 -27.94 -33.96 1.89
C VAL A 224 -29.19 -34.81 1.63
N ALA A 225 -30.20 -34.27 0.92
CA ALA A 225 -31.40 -35.02 0.57
C ALA A 225 -31.08 -36.21 -0.37
N TYR A 226 -30.20 -36.00 -1.35
CA TYR A 226 -29.73 -37.06 -2.24
C TYR A 226 -29.00 -38.17 -1.46
N TYR A 227 -28.11 -37.79 -0.54
CA TYR A 227 -27.39 -38.72 0.32
C TYR A 227 -28.33 -39.57 1.17
N LEU A 228 -29.36 -38.96 1.77
CA LEU A 228 -30.35 -39.67 2.58
C LEU A 228 -31.27 -40.61 1.77
N LEU A 229 -31.51 -40.31 0.49
CA LEU A 229 -32.37 -41.12 -0.38
C LEU A 229 -31.65 -42.30 -1.05
N PHE A 230 -30.34 -42.22 -1.26
CA PHE A 230 -29.58 -43.22 -2.02
C PHE A 230 -28.58 -44.05 -1.20
N MET A 231 -28.31 -43.70 0.07
CA MET A 231 -27.46 -44.50 0.99
C MET A 231 -28.26 -45.27 2.06
N HIS A 232 -29.57 -45.43 1.89
CA HIS A 232 -30.41 -46.41 2.58
C HIS A 232 -31.01 -47.39 1.58
#